data_AF-A0AAU0P2J2-F1
#
_entry.id   AF-A0AAU0P2J2-F1
#
_cell.length_a   1.000
_cell.length_b   1.000
_cell.length_c   1.000
_cell.angle_alpha   90.00
_cell.angle_beta   90.00
_cell.angle_gamma   90.00
#
_symmetry.space_group_name_H-M   'P 1'
#
loop_
_entity.id
_entity.type
_entity.pdbx_description
1 polymer ?
#
loop_
_entity_poly.entity_id
_entity_poly.type
_entity_poly.pdbx_seq_one_letter_code
_entity_poly.pdbx_strand_id
1 'polypeptide(L)' 'MTGTPTDNPVIESINGWIKDEMAVDFRFWEEDDLFEFVDRYIHYYNNDRPAYALSYQSPIQYRTERGFG' A
#
# COMPACT_ATOMS: atom_id res chain seq x y z
N MET A 1 5.40 -18.15 -8.14
CA MET A 1 6.33 -18.47 -7.03
C MET A 1 6.75 -17.13 -6.44
N THR A 2 6.20 -16.77 -5.28
CA THR A 2 6.59 -15.56 -4.54
C THR A 2 7.56 -16.02 -3.45
N GLY A 3 8.70 -15.34 -3.32
CA GLY A 3 9.71 -15.66 -2.30
C GLY A 3 11.08 -16.09 -2.85
N THR A 4 11.47 -15.61 -4.04
CA THR A 4 12.87 -15.72 -4.45
C THR A 4 13.70 -14.63 -3.75
N PRO A 5 15.00 -14.82 -3.49
CA PRO A 5 15.84 -13.80 -2.86
C PRO A 5 15.87 -12.45 -3.61
N THR A 6 15.52 -12.44 -4.89
CA THR A 6 15.40 -11.22 -5.72
C THR A 6 14.14 -10.41 -5.42
N ASP A 7 13.08 -11.03 -4.89
CA ASP A 7 11.83 -10.33 -4.52
C ASP A 7 11.98 -9.57 -3.20
N ASN A 8 12.85 -10.03 -2.30
CA ASN A 8 13.05 -9.44 -0.97
C ASN A 8 13.35 -7.92 -1.02
N PRO A 9 14.35 -7.43 -1.78
CA PRO A 9 14.64 -5.99 -1.82
C PRO A 9 13.48 -5.14 -2.35
N VAL A 10 12.67 -5.69 -3.26
CA VAL A 10 11.49 -5.00 -3.80
C VAL A 10 10.41 -4.88 -2.72
N ILE A 11 10.12 -5.98 -2.01
CA ILE A 11 9.16 -5.99 -0.91
C ILE A 11 9.62 -5.11 0.26
N GLU A 12 10.90 -5.14 0.61
CA GLU A 12 11.47 -4.26 1.65
C GLU A 12 11.33 -2.78 1.29
N SER A 13 11.55 -2.42 0.03
CA SER A 13 11.39 -1.05 -0.45
C SER A 13 9.93 -0.59 -0.34
N ILE A 14 8.97 -1.44 -0.72
CA ILE A 14 7.53 -1.14 -0.60
C ILE A 14 7.15 -0.98 0.88
N ASN A 15 7.59 -1.88 1.75
CA ASN A 15 7.30 -1.82 3.18
C ASN A 15 7.91 -0.58 3.84
N GLY A 16 9.11 -0.17 3.42
CA GLY A 16 9.73 1.07 3.90
C GLY A 16 8.91 2.29 3.51
N TRP A 17 8.47 2.35 2.25
CA TRP A 17 7.69 3.45 1.73
C TRP A 17 6.29 3.56 2.37
N ILE A 18 5.62 2.43 2.62
CA ILE A 18 4.35 2.38 3.36
C ILE A 18 4.50 2.96 4.77
N LYS A 19 5.57 2.59 5.49
CA LYS A 19 5.80 3.10 6.85
C LYS A 19 6.06 4.61 6.85
N ASP A 20 6.76 5.12 5.84
CA ASP A 20 7.02 6.55 5.67
C ASP A 20 5.73 7.32 5.37
N GLU A 21 4.87 6.81 4.47
CA GLU A 21 3.54 7.38 4.16
C GLU A 21 2.65 7.42 5.42
N MET A 22 2.55 6.30 6.16
CA MET A 22 1.82 6.23 7.44
C MET A 22 2.34 7.26 8.46
N ALA A 23 3.65 7.52 8.48
CA ALA A 23 4.27 8.47 9.39
C ALA A 23 4.01 9.92 9.01
N VAL A 24 4.28 10.27 7.75
CA VAL A 24 4.25 11.66 7.25
C VAL A 24 2.82 12.15 7.06
N ASP A 25 1.96 11.35 6.44
CA ASP A 25 0.62 11.80 6.03
C ASP A 25 -0.45 11.54 7.08
N PHE A 26 -0.27 10.50 7.91
CA PHE A 26 -1.30 10.04 8.84
C PHE A 26 -0.92 10.14 10.32
N ARG A 27 0.36 10.39 10.65
CA ARG A 27 0.85 10.49 12.04
C ARG A 27 0.37 9.33 12.91
N PHE A 28 0.50 8.10 12.41
CA PHE A 28 -0.09 6.88 12.99
C PHE A 28 0.21 6.65 14.48
N TRP A 29 1.25 7.28 15.05
CA TRP A 29 1.58 7.23 16.47
C TRP A 29 0.58 7.98 17.37
N GLU A 30 -0.35 8.75 16.80
CA GLU A 30 -1.44 9.41 17.53
C GLU A 30 -2.72 8.57 17.60
N GLU A 31 -2.76 7.43 16.90
CA GLU A 31 -3.92 6.53 16.91
C GLU A 31 -3.95 5.69 18.19
N ASP A 32 -5.14 5.57 18.80
CA ASP A 32 -5.35 4.79 20.02
C ASP A 32 -5.29 3.27 19.74
N ASP A 33 -5.84 2.85 18.59
CA ASP A 33 -5.78 1.48 18.11
C ASP A 33 -5.01 1.38 16.78
N LEU A 34 -3.75 0.94 16.89
CA LEU A 34 -2.88 0.75 15.75
C LEU A 34 -3.36 -0.35 14.79
N PHE A 35 -4.04 -1.39 15.28
CA PHE A 35 -4.53 -2.46 14.41
C PHE A 35 -5.70 -1.98 13.57
N GLU A 36 -6.63 -1.23 14.16
CA GLU A 36 -7.73 -0.59 13.42
C GLU A 36 -7.20 0.41 12.39
N PHE A 37 -6.20 1.22 12.76
CA PHE A 37 -5.53 2.12 11.82
C PHE A 37 -4.94 1.37 10.63
N VAL A 38 -4.21 0.27 10.87
CA VAL A 38 -3.60 -0.53 9.80
C VAL A 38 -4.66 -1.13 8.87
N ASP A 39 -5.79 -1.62 9.40
CA ASP A 39 -6.89 -2.15 8.57
C ASP A 39 -7.47 -1.06 7.65
N ARG A 40 -7.77 0.12 8.22
CA ARG A 40 -8.23 1.29 7.45
C ARG A 40 -7.21 1.74 6.41
N TYR A 41 -5.93 1.75 6.77
CA TYR A 41 -4.85 2.10 5.85
C TYR A 41 -4.72 1.10 4.70
N ILE A 42 -4.82 -0.20 4.97
CA ILE A 42 -4.81 -1.24 3.92
C ILE A 42 -5.99 -1.05 2.96
N HIS A 43 -7.18 -0.71 3.48
CA HIS A 43 -8.33 -0.39 2.64
C HIS A 43 -8.04 0.81 1.73
N TYR A 44 -7.59 1.92 2.32
CA TYR A 44 -7.21 3.14 1.60
C TYR A 44 -6.17 2.85 0.51
N TYR A 45 -5.09 2.17 0.86
CA TYR A 45 -4.00 1.85 -0.04
C TYR A 45 -4.48 1.08 -1.28
N ASN A 46 -5.38 0.12 -1.08
CA ASN A 46 -5.85 -0.75 -2.17
C ASN A 46 -6.98 -0.15 -3.01
N ASN A 47 -7.88 0.62 -2.40
CA ASN A 47 -9.12 1.08 -3.04
C ASN A 47 -9.08 2.54 -3.48
N ASP A 48 -8.38 3.40 -2.72
CA ASP A 48 -8.54 4.85 -2.81
C ASP A 48 -7.25 5.56 -3.20
N ARG A 49 -6.09 4.99 -2.86
CA ARG A 49 -4.78 5.62 -3.08
C ARG A 49 -4.48 5.84 -4.56
N PRO A 50 -4.45 7.09 -5.05
CA PRO A 50 -4.15 7.37 -6.45
C PRO A 50 -2.64 7.21 -6.69
N ALA A 51 -2.25 6.30 -7.57
CA ALA A 51 -0.85 6.11 -7.92
C ALA A 51 -0.56 6.72 -9.30
N TYR A 52 0.39 7.66 -9.37
CA TYR A 52 0.84 8.24 -10.65
C TYR A 52 1.28 7.16 -11.65
N ALA A 53 2.02 6.16 -11.15
CA ALA A 53 2.46 5.02 -11.95
C ALA A 53 1.30 4.17 -12.51
N LEU A 54 0.11 4.27 -11.92
CA LEU A 54 -1.11 3.57 -12.33
C LEU A 54 -2.10 4.52 -13.03
N SER A 55 -1.64 5.61 -13.64
CA SER A 55 -2.53 6.61 -14.26
C SER A 55 -3.57 7.19 -13.29
N TYR A 56 -3.17 7.38 -12.03
CA TYR A 56 -4.02 7.86 -10.92
C TYR A 56 -5.13 6.90 -10.48
N GLN A 57 -5.05 5.65 -10.90
CA GLN A 57 -5.95 4.60 -10.45
C GLN A 57 -5.46 4.02 -9.12
N SER A 58 -6.40 3.47 -8.34
CA SER A 58 -6.04 2.66 -7.18
C SER A 58 -5.53 1.28 -7.61
N PRO A 59 -4.76 0.57 -6.76
CA PRO A 59 -4.25 -0.76 -7.08
C PRO A 59 -5.35 -1.76 -7.51
N ILE A 60 -6.53 -1.72 -6.88
CA ILE A 60 -7.65 -2.59 -7.27
C ILE A 60 -8.21 -2.18 -8.64
N GLN A 61 -8.44 -0.89 -8.87
CA GLN A 61 -8.94 -0.39 -10.17
C GLN A 61 -8.00 -0.81 -11.30
N TYR A 62 -6.69 -0.62 -11.11
CA TYR A 62 -5.69 -1.03 -12.09
C TYR A 62 -5.72 -2.53 -12.37
N ARG A 63 -5.89 -3.38 -11.34
CA ARG A 63 -5.99 -4.84 -11.51
C ARG A 63 -7.25 -5.25 -12.27
N THR A 64 -8.41 -4.66 -11.92
CA THR A 64 -9.70 -4.96 -12.54
C THR A 64 -9.73 -4.55 -14.00
N GLU A 65 -9.26 -3.35 -14.33
CA GLU A 65 -9.30 -2.83 -15.71
C GLU A 65 -8.30 -3.52 -16.65
N ARG A 66 -7.19 -4.03 -16.14
CA ARG A 66 -6.17 -4.74 -16.92
C ARG A 66 -6.44 -6.24 -17.05
N GLY A 67 -7.54 -6.76 -16.50
CA GLY A 67 -7.92 -8.17 -16.61
C GLY A 67 -7.02 -9.13 -15.83
N PHE A 68 -6.36 -8.67 -14.77
CA PHE A 68 -5.60 -9.52 -13.83
C PHE A 68 -6.47 -10.01 -12.64
N GLY A 69 -7.79 -9.97 -12.80
CA GLY A 69 -8.80 -10.38 -11.82
C GLY A 69 -9.30 -11.80 -12.05
#